data_AF-A0A938KLY4-F1
#
_entry.id   AF-A0A938KLY4-F1
#
_cell.length_a   1.000
_cell.length_b   1.000
_cell.length_c   1.000
_cell.angle_alpha   90.00
_cell.angle_beta   90.00
_cell.angle_gamma   90.00
#
_symmetry.space_group_name_H-M   'P 1'
#
loop_
_entity.id
_entity.type
_entity.pdbx_description
1 polymer ?
#
loop_
_entity_poly.entity_id
_entity_poly.type
_entity_poly.pdbx_seq_one_letter_code
_entity_poly.pdbx_strand_id
1 'polypeptide(L)'
;MATKTKFDPRKLMGKAITVMKESIAEGRDDGKASPVVGAVLVKPDGSIETAHRGELREGDHAEFTLLERKNRATKLDGSILFVTLEPCAPGARNHPKLSCVERIVNARIKEVWVGYPDPDPTVDRKGIKYLQDHGVVVHMFDLDFQDEIKAANKEFIAQALERRVAAEEAGEVVVLSTLENPVGTADLSDFSTEALEKYRSVAKIGDAVKSESFQRKLVQQGLMKAEGKKTVPAGFGMLLFGKLPRDVMPQAGLLGTMHWPDGSEEVRDFDGPMVEVPGQAIQWLKDKLPNPINRSGAQRRETNDKFYELVREGIVNALVHRNYEVAGAKCQLVVTPDTITIKSPGEPVPPITLKQLQDFNAPMLSRNPVLHYVFARMELAEERGLGLKSMKSRASDVGLPWPRYAWENPYLVLTLYRSLEAAAKTLGKEVVAELSHEEQRGWTFLASRAGTTQSEYARNLGVTARTAQRHLTHFVKLGLLRRVGAGPATKYLNP
;
A
#
# COMPACT_ATOMS: atom_id res chain seq x y z
N MET A 1 28.77 5.94 12.51
CA MET A 1 27.51 5.25 12.87
C MET A 1 26.78 6.14 13.86
N ALA A 2 25.73 6.84 13.44
CA ALA A 2 24.94 7.65 14.36
C ALA A 2 24.07 6.73 15.22
N THR A 3 24.27 6.79 16.53
CA THR A 3 23.43 6.15 17.55
C THR A 3 21.99 6.59 17.35
N LYS A 4 21.08 5.68 16.95
CA LYS A 4 19.64 5.95 17.01
C LYS A 4 19.29 6.19 18.47
N THR A 5 19.09 7.45 18.83
CA THR A 5 18.65 7.87 20.15
C THR A 5 17.34 7.16 20.45
N LYS A 6 17.32 6.35 21.50
CA LYS A 6 16.15 5.58 21.91
C LYS A 6 15.19 6.55 22.62
N PHE A 7 14.39 7.30 21.87
CA PHE A 7 13.38 8.21 22.43
C PHE A 7 12.03 7.51 22.52
N ASP A 8 11.18 8.00 23.43
CA ASP A 8 9.78 7.58 23.57
C ASP A 8 8.90 8.58 22.80
N PRO A 9 8.36 8.19 21.62
CA PRO A 9 7.55 9.09 20.80
C PRO A 9 6.31 9.60 21.56
N ARG A 10 5.68 8.75 22.38
CA ARG A 10 4.43 9.07 23.08
C ARG A 10 4.65 10.16 24.13
N LYS A 11 5.80 10.13 24.82
CA LYS A 11 6.21 11.19 25.76
C LYS A 11 6.43 12.53 25.05
N LEU A 12 7.00 12.52 23.84
CA LEU A 12 7.23 13.73 23.06
C LEU A 12 5.95 14.30 22.45
N MET A 13 5.02 13.44 22.02
CA MET A 13 3.66 13.83 21.62
C MET A 13 2.94 14.54 22.77
N GLY A 14 2.94 13.93 23.97
CA GLY A 14 2.35 14.54 25.17
C GLY A 14 3.01 15.88 25.52
N LYS A 15 4.33 16.01 25.33
CA LYS A 15 5.04 17.28 25.50
C LYS A 15 4.60 18.32 24.46
N ALA A 16 4.44 17.94 23.20
CA ALA A 16 3.95 18.83 22.15
C ALA A 16 2.53 19.35 22.46
N ILE A 17 1.66 18.49 23.00
CA ILE A 17 0.31 18.86 23.45
C ILE A 17 0.33 19.78 24.67
N THR A 18 1.22 19.51 25.63
CA THR A 18 1.37 20.38 26.81
C THR A 18 1.75 21.80 26.38
N VAL A 19 2.73 21.90 25.49
CA VAL A 19 3.21 23.17 24.94
C VAL A 19 2.16 23.82 24.04
N MET A 20 1.38 23.04 23.28
CA MET A 20 0.29 23.55 22.46
C MET A 20 -0.72 24.37 23.28
N LYS A 21 -1.01 23.98 24.54
CA LYS A 21 -1.93 24.69 25.44
C LYS A 21 -1.44 26.08 25.87
N GLU A 22 -0.15 26.38 25.67
CA GLU A 22 0.46 27.68 25.96
C GLU A 22 0.35 28.65 24.77
N SER A 23 -0.25 28.22 23.64
CA SER A 23 -0.40 29.05 22.44
C SER A 23 -1.12 30.36 22.71
N ILE A 24 -0.57 31.45 22.19
CA ILE A 24 -1.15 32.78 22.30
C ILE A 24 -1.94 33.06 21.03
N ALA A 25 -3.24 33.31 21.17
CA ALA A 25 -4.11 33.67 20.07
C ALA A 25 -3.72 35.05 19.52
N GLU A 26 -3.57 35.14 18.20
CA GLU A 26 -3.36 36.42 17.51
C GLU A 26 -4.64 37.25 17.54
N GLY A 27 -4.52 38.56 17.78
CA GLY A 27 -5.60 39.52 17.56
C GLY A 27 -5.89 39.61 16.07
N ARG A 28 -7.05 39.07 15.64
CA ARG A 28 -7.44 39.06 14.23
C ARG A 28 -8.75 39.82 14.02
N ASP A 29 -8.70 40.85 13.17
CA ASP A 29 -9.87 41.64 12.77
C ASP A 29 -10.76 40.92 11.73
N ASP A 30 -10.31 39.76 11.22
CA ASP A 30 -10.99 38.98 10.17
C ASP A 30 -11.97 37.92 10.71
N GLY A 31 -12.20 37.87 12.03
CA GLY A 31 -13.11 36.92 12.68
C GLY A 31 -12.64 35.46 12.68
N LYS A 32 -11.43 35.17 12.19
CA LYS A 32 -10.91 33.80 12.11
C LYS A 32 -10.32 33.34 13.44
N ALA A 33 -10.68 32.14 13.86
CA ALA A 33 -10.09 31.48 15.00
C ALA A 33 -8.62 31.16 14.72
N SER A 34 -7.79 31.38 15.73
CA SER A 34 -6.36 31.12 15.68
C SER A 34 -6.10 29.70 16.18
N PRO A 35 -5.47 28.79 15.40
CA PRO A 35 -5.16 27.45 15.90
C PRO A 35 -4.17 27.53 17.07
N VAL A 36 -4.32 26.62 18.02
CA VAL A 36 -3.31 26.35 19.05
C VAL A 36 -2.39 25.24 18.54
N VAL A 37 -1.10 25.54 18.47
CA VAL A 37 -0.08 24.65 17.88
C VAL A 37 1.13 24.59 18.79
N GLY A 38 1.57 23.38 19.12
CA GLY A 38 2.80 23.11 19.84
C GLY A 38 3.74 22.28 18.97
N ALA A 39 5.04 22.51 19.13
CA ALA A 39 6.08 21.78 18.43
C ALA A 39 7.24 21.43 19.37
N VAL A 40 7.86 20.28 19.12
CA VAL A 40 9.01 19.76 19.88
C VAL A 40 10.07 19.31 18.87
N LEU A 41 11.28 19.86 19.00
CA LEU A 41 12.43 19.50 18.19
C LEU A 41 13.40 18.66 19.02
N VAL A 42 13.69 17.44 18.57
CA VAL A 42 14.70 16.56 19.16
C VAL A 42 15.95 16.62 18.29
N LYS A 43 17.06 17.10 18.84
CA LYS A 43 18.34 17.18 18.12
C LYS A 43 19.09 15.85 18.13
N PRO A 44 20.09 15.65 17.26
CA PRO A 44 20.89 14.43 17.22
C PRO A 44 21.63 14.12 18.53
N ASP A 45 21.96 15.15 19.32
CA ASP A 45 22.60 15.02 20.64
C ASP A 45 21.62 14.61 21.76
N GLY A 46 20.32 14.51 21.45
CA GLY A 46 19.27 14.17 22.40
C GLY A 46 18.68 15.37 23.16
N SER A 47 19.16 16.59 22.91
CA SER A 47 18.55 17.80 23.45
C SER A 47 17.16 18.03 22.84
N ILE A 48 16.24 18.55 23.67
CA ILE A 48 14.84 18.73 23.32
C ILE A 48 14.49 20.20 23.48
N GLU A 49 14.06 20.84 22.40
CA GLU A 49 13.51 22.19 22.41
C GLU A 49 12.03 22.16 22.07
N THR A 50 11.28 23.12 22.58
CA THR A 50 9.85 23.24 22.35
C THR A 50 9.49 24.64 21.93
N ALA A 51 8.41 24.79 21.17
CA ALA A 51 7.78 26.08 20.97
C ALA A 51 6.27 25.94 20.78
N HIS A 52 5.55 27.01 21.08
CA HIS A 52 4.13 27.13 20.77
C HIS A 52 3.87 28.32 19.86
N ARG A 53 2.68 28.37 19.26
CA ARG A 53 2.28 29.50 18.44
C ARG A 53 2.24 30.78 19.28
N GLY A 54 2.81 31.85 18.74
CA GLY A 54 2.86 33.16 19.39
C GLY A 54 3.91 33.30 20.50
N GLU A 55 4.78 32.31 20.75
CA GLU A 55 5.70 32.31 21.90
C GLU A 55 6.65 33.53 21.95
N LEU A 56 7.37 33.79 20.87
CA LEU A 56 8.37 34.87 20.82
C LEU A 56 7.85 36.15 20.17
N ARG A 57 6.92 36.00 19.23
CA ARG A 57 6.23 37.09 18.56
C ARG A 57 4.82 36.64 18.23
N GLU A 58 3.88 37.54 18.40
CA GLU A 58 2.53 37.39 17.86
C GLU A 58 2.63 37.09 16.35
N GLY A 59 1.88 36.11 15.84
CA GLY A 59 1.97 35.71 14.44
C GLY A 59 2.88 34.51 14.17
N ASP A 60 3.87 34.23 15.02
CA ASP A 60 4.89 33.22 14.73
C ASP A 60 4.33 31.80 14.98
N HIS A 61 4.42 30.95 13.95
CA HIS A 61 4.09 29.53 14.05
C HIS A 61 5.06 28.81 14.98
N ALA A 62 4.63 27.69 15.57
CA ALA A 62 5.47 26.91 16.49
C ALA A 62 6.74 26.39 15.78
N GLU A 63 6.60 25.85 14.57
CA GLU A 63 7.71 25.34 13.76
C GLU A 63 8.65 26.46 13.33
N PHE A 64 8.09 27.61 12.93
CA PHE A 64 8.90 28.78 12.57
C PHE A 64 9.74 29.27 13.76
N THR A 65 9.14 29.32 14.96
CA THR A 65 9.84 29.70 16.19
C THR A 65 11.00 28.75 16.48
N LEU A 66 10.78 27.44 16.37
CA LEU A 66 11.85 26.46 16.57
C LEU A 66 12.97 26.60 15.54
N LEU A 67 12.64 26.63 14.24
CA LEU A 67 13.63 26.54 13.17
C LEU A 67 14.38 27.86 12.96
N GLU A 68 13.68 29.00 13.01
CA GLU A 68 14.20 30.29 12.53
C GLU A 68 14.48 31.30 13.64
N ARG A 69 13.88 31.14 14.83
CA ARG A 69 14.16 32.00 15.99
C ARG A 69 15.14 31.34 16.94
N LYS A 70 14.84 30.11 17.37
CA LYS A 70 15.63 29.38 18.37
C LYS A 70 16.86 28.70 17.76
N ASN A 71 16.77 28.21 16.53
CA ASN A 71 17.82 27.38 15.91
C ASN A 71 18.43 27.95 14.63
N ARG A 72 18.31 29.25 14.38
CA ARG A 72 18.78 29.88 13.12
C ARG A 72 20.25 29.60 12.79
N ALA A 73 21.11 29.51 13.80
CA ALA A 73 22.55 29.29 13.65
C ALA A 73 22.95 27.81 13.83
N THR A 74 22.00 26.92 14.11
CA THR A 74 22.25 25.53 14.47
C THR A 74 21.95 24.61 13.28
N LYS A 75 22.86 23.67 12.99
CA LYS A 75 22.55 22.61 12.01
C LYS A 75 21.55 21.64 12.60
N LEU A 76 20.42 21.47 11.93
CA LEU A 76 19.33 20.59 12.36
C LEU A 76 19.31 19.24 11.62
N ASP A 77 20.32 18.95 10.80
CA ASP A 77 20.46 17.69 10.07
C ASP A 77 20.30 16.48 11.03
N GLY A 78 19.32 15.61 10.74
CA GLY A 78 19.04 14.43 11.55
C GLY A 78 18.23 14.68 12.81
N SER A 79 17.71 15.89 13.01
CA SER A 79 16.72 16.18 14.06
C SER A 79 15.37 15.56 13.72
N ILE A 80 14.53 15.38 14.74
CA ILE A 80 13.16 14.86 14.64
C ILE A 80 12.21 15.94 15.15
N LEU A 81 11.17 16.26 14.38
CA LEU A 81 10.19 17.27 14.74
C LEU A 81 8.86 16.62 15.12
N PHE A 82 8.25 17.05 16.21
CA PHE A 82 6.87 16.74 16.58
C PHE A 82 6.08 18.03 16.51
N VAL A 83 4.91 18.01 15.89
CA VAL A 83 4.05 19.19 15.72
C VAL A 83 2.61 18.77 15.90
N THR A 84 1.81 19.54 16.64
CA THR A 84 0.43 19.15 16.95
C THR A 84 -0.55 19.36 15.79
N LEU A 85 -0.25 20.22 14.82
CA LEU A 85 -1.08 20.46 13.63
C LEU A 85 -0.23 20.26 12.37
N GLU A 86 -0.85 19.94 11.23
CA GLU A 86 -0.14 19.84 9.96
C GLU A 86 0.63 21.14 9.63
N PRO A 87 1.95 21.05 9.37
CA PRO A 87 2.72 22.22 8.97
C PRO A 87 2.18 22.80 7.67
N CYS A 88 2.05 24.13 7.63
CA CYS A 88 1.43 24.80 6.49
C CYS A 88 2.17 24.50 5.17
N ALA A 89 1.38 24.27 4.11
CA ALA A 89 1.83 23.87 2.78
C ALA A 89 2.46 25.04 1.98
N PRO A 90 3.21 24.77 0.90
CA PRO A 90 3.72 25.81 0.02
C PRO A 90 2.55 26.60 -0.59
N GLY A 91 2.67 27.93 -0.65
CA GLY A 91 1.61 28.82 -1.14
C GLY A 91 0.51 29.15 -0.11
N ALA A 92 0.46 28.47 1.04
CA ALA A 92 -0.48 28.82 2.13
C ALA A 92 -0.12 30.12 2.87
N ARG A 93 1.02 30.75 2.55
CA ARG A 93 1.43 32.06 3.08
C ARG A 93 1.61 33.06 1.95
N ASN A 94 1.24 34.31 2.19
CA ASN A 94 1.50 35.40 1.25
C ASN A 94 2.99 35.50 0.93
N HIS A 95 3.32 35.43 -0.36
CA HIS A 95 4.67 35.67 -0.88
C HIS A 95 5.22 36.99 -0.31
N PRO A 96 6.47 37.06 0.20
CA PRO A 96 7.60 36.14 0.03
C PRO A 96 7.85 35.16 1.20
N LYS A 97 6.84 34.87 2.04
CA LYS A 97 7.06 34.05 3.25
C LYS A 97 7.11 32.55 2.92
N LEU A 98 8.26 31.91 3.15
CA LEU A 98 8.38 30.44 3.11
C LEU A 98 7.45 29.77 4.14
N SER A 99 6.78 28.71 3.69
CA SER A 99 5.91 27.83 4.48
C SER A 99 6.70 27.01 5.51
N CYS A 100 5.99 26.37 6.45
CA CYS A 100 6.65 25.56 7.48
C CYS A 100 7.26 24.29 6.88
N VAL A 101 6.60 23.64 5.91
CA VAL A 101 7.16 22.46 5.24
C VAL A 101 8.43 22.76 4.43
N GLU A 102 8.48 23.90 3.74
CA GLU A 102 9.69 24.33 3.04
C GLU A 102 10.85 24.55 4.02
N ARG A 103 10.57 25.10 5.20
CA ARG A 103 11.60 25.31 6.25
C ARG A 103 12.08 23.99 6.84
N ILE A 104 11.19 23.02 7.05
CA ILE A 104 11.55 21.68 7.53
C ILE A 104 12.49 20.99 6.53
N VAL A 105 12.16 21.04 5.24
CA VAL A 105 13.00 20.47 4.17
C VAL A 105 14.34 21.19 4.08
N ASN A 106 14.36 22.54 4.12
CA ASN A 106 15.59 23.33 4.11
C ASN A 106 16.48 23.07 5.34
N ALA A 107 15.86 22.79 6.50
CA ALA A 107 16.55 22.40 7.73
C ALA A 107 17.08 20.95 7.70
N ARG A 108 16.79 20.18 6.64
CA ARG A 108 17.20 18.78 6.44
C ARG A 108 16.76 17.85 7.57
N ILE A 109 15.60 18.14 8.14
CA ILE A 109 14.90 17.27 9.09
C ILE A 109 14.33 16.10 8.29
N LYS A 110 14.66 14.86 8.69
CA LYS A 110 14.28 13.64 7.95
C LYS A 110 13.10 12.90 8.55
N GLU A 111 12.64 13.30 9.73
CA GLU A 111 11.54 12.63 10.42
C GLU A 111 10.65 13.67 11.12
N VAL A 112 9.35 13.63 10.85
CA VAL A 112 8.34 14.54 11.38
C VAL A 112 7.14 13.76 11.88
N TRP A 113 6.68 14.07 13.08
CA TRP A 113 5.48 13.52 13.69
C TRP A 113 4.41 14.61 13.72
N VAL A 114 3.27 14.36 13.08
CA VAL A 114 2.17 15.31 12.91
C VAL A 114 0.98 14.89 13.77
N GLY A 115 0.44 15.83 14.54
CA GLY A 115 -0.65 15.60 15.47
C GLY A 115 -1.98 15.40 14.77
N TYR A 116 -2.53 16.46 14.19
CA TYR A 116 -3.81 16.44 13.50
C TYR A 116 -3.66 17.04 12.09
N PRO A 117 -4.24 16.41 11.04
CA PRO A 117 -4.23 16.98 9.69
C PRO A 117 -5.06 18.27 9.66
N ASP A 118 -4.58 19.32 8.99
CA ASP A 118 -5.29 20.60 8.91
C ASP A 118 -6.37 20.49 7.82
N PRO A 119 -7.67 20.58 8.13
CA PRO A 119 -8.73 20.44 7.14
C PRO A 119 -8.91 21.67 6.25
N ASP A 120 -8.13 22.74 6.45
CA ASP A 120 -8.18 23.93 5.59
C ASP A 120 -7.78 23.56 4.15
N PRO A 121 -8.58 23.89 3.12
CA PRO A 121 -8.33 23.48 1.73
C PRO A 121 -6.99 23.98 1.16
N THR A 122 -6.41 25.03 1.74
CA THR A 122 -5.08 25.53 1.36
C THR A 122 -3.94 24.67 1.90
N VAL A 123 -4.21 23.82 2.90
CA VAL A 123 -3.22 23.00 3.60
C VAL A 123 -3.52 21.50 3.49
N ASP A 124 -4.79 21.09 3.46
CA ASP A 124 -5.29 19.71 3.60
C ASP A 124 -4.42 18.68 2.89
N ARG A 125 -3.57 18.02 3.68
CA ARG A 125 -2.59 17.00 3.28
C ARG A 125 -1.54 17.45 2.26
N LYS A 126 -1.58 18.69 1.78
CA LYS A 126 -0.58 19.28 0.89
C LYS A 126 0.75 19.45 1.62
N GLY A 127 0.72 19.75 2.92
CA GLY A 127 1.91 19.87 3.75
C GLY A 127 2.58 18.51 3.98
N ILE A 128 1.80 17.52 4.41
CA ILE A 128 2.26 16.13 4.58
C ILE A 128 2.81 15.57 3.27
N LYS A 129 2.09 15.77 2.16
CA LYS A 129 2.51 15.33 0.83
C LYS A 129 3.85 15.96 0.43
N TYR A 130 4.01 17.27 0.64
CA TYR A 130 5.26 17.96 0.31
C TYR A 130 6.45 17.39 1.09
N LEU A 131 6.28 17.13 2.39
CA LEU A 131 7.32 16.52 3.23
C LEU A 131 7.72 15.12 2.70
N GLN A 132 6.73 14.30 2.37
CA GLN A 132 6.95 12.96 1.82
C GLN A 132 7.66 12.99 0.46
N ASP A 133 7.22 13.88 -0.44
CA ASP A 133 7.80 14.06 -1.77
C ASP A 133 9.29 14.50 -1.70
N HIS A 134 9.71 15.13 -0.60
CA HIS A 134 11.09 15.56 -0.34
C HIS A 134 11.88 14.60 0.57
N GLY A 135 11.40 13.37 0.76
CA GLY A 135 12.12 12.31 1.47
C GLY A 135 12.13 12.45 2.99
N VAL A 136 11.19 13.20 3.56
CA VAL A 136 10.95 13.28 5.01
C VAL A 136 9.98 12.17 5.41
N VAL A 137 10.35 11.37 6.41
CA VAL A 137 9.48 10.35 7.00
C VAL A 137 8.44 11.04 7.86
N VAL A 138 7.16 10.88 7.53
CA VAL A 138 6.05 11.47 8.28
C VAL A 138 5.30 10.39 9.07
N HIS A 139 5.12 10.63 10.36
CA HIS A 139 4.32 9.81 11.26
C HIS A 139 3.14 10.63 11.80
N MET A 140 2.05 9.96 12.16
CA MET A 140 0.92 10.60 12.85
C MET A 140 0.98 10.35 14.36
N PHE A 141 0.44 11.25 15.17
CA PHE A 141 0.27 11.02 16.61
C PHE A 141 -0.76 9.91 16.87
N ASP A 142 -0.72 9.34 18.06
CA ASP A 142 -1.72 8.36 18.51
C ASP A 142 -3.12 8.98 18.60
N LEU A 143 -4.17 8.19 18.34
CA LEU A 143 -5.55 8.67 18.21
C LEU A 143 -6.05 9.47 19.42
N ASP A 144 -5.67 9.06 20.65
CA ASP A 144 -6.07 9.77 21.87
C ASP A 144 -5.49 11.20 21.93
N PHE A 145 -4.27 11.38 21.44
CA PHE A 145 -3.65 12.69 21.30
C PHE A 145 -4.25 13.51 20.16
N GLN A 146 -4.67 12.88 19.06
CA GLN A 146 -5.39 13.55 17.98
C GLN A 146 -6.74 14.11 18.46
N ASP A 147 -7.47 13.35 19.27
CA ASP A 147 -8.74 13.78 19.86
C ASP A 147 -8.56 14.98 20.80
N GLU A 148 -7.48 14.99 21.60
CA GLU A 148 -7.14 16.14 22.46
C GLU A 148 -6.80 17.40 21.64
N ILE A 149 -6.02 17.24 20.56
CA ILE A 149 -5.67 18.33 19.64
C ILE A 149 -6.91 18.87 18.95
N LYS A 150 -7.79 17.99 18.47
CA LYS A 150 -9.06 18.34 17.83
C LYS A 150 -9.98 19.07 18.80
N ALA A 151 -10.07 18.63 20.04
CA ALA A 151 -10.86 19.29 21.08
C ALA A 151 -10.33 20.70 21.37
N ALA A 152 -9.00 20.87 21.45
CA ALA A 152 -8.36 22.16 21.67
C ALA A 152 -8.52 23.14 20.49
N ASN A 153 -8.64 22.63 19.26
CA ASN A 153 -8.78 23.41 18.03
C ASN A 153 -10.20 23.43 17.45
N LYS A 154 -11.24 23.15 18.26
CA LYS A 154 -12.61 22.92 17.79
C LYS A 154 -13.15 24.05 16.89
N GLU A 155 -12.98 25.30 17.29
CA GLU A 155 -13.48 26.47 16.54
C GLU A 155 -12.70 26.68 15.24
N PHE A 156 -11.36 26.57 15.29
CA PHE A 156 -10.51 26.65 14.10
C PHE A 156 -10.86 25.58 13.06
N ILE A 157 -11.01 24.34 13.51
CA ILE A 157 -11.36 23.19 12.65
C ILE A 157 -12.74 23.37 12.04
N ALA A 158 -13.73 23.87 12.79
CA ALA A 158 -15.07 24.13 12.27
C ALA A 158 -15.03 25.17 11.14
N GLN A 159 -14.34 26.31 11.36
CA GLN A 159 -14.21 27.33 10.32
C GLN A 159 -13.39 26.85 9.12
N ALA A 160 -12.37 26.01 9.33
CA ALA A 160 -11.59 25.42 8.25
C ALA A 160 -12.42 24.45 7.40
N LEU A 161 -13.30 23.67 8.03
CA LEU A 161 -14.26 22.82 7.33
C LEU A 161 -15.31 23.63 6.56
N GLU A 162 -15.80 24.74 7.12
CA GLU A 162 -16.69 25.66 6.38
C GLU A 162 -16.01 26.25 5.15
N ARG A 163 -14.73 26.67 5.27
CA ARG A 163 -13.93 27.11 4.13
C ARG A 163 -13.69 25.99 3.13
N ARG A 164 -13.51 24.75 3.59
CA ARG A 164 -13.40 23.57 2.73
C ARG A 164 -14.68 23.37 1.92
N VAL A 165 -15.85 23.43 2.56
CA VAL A 165 -17.15 23.36 1.88
C VAL A 165 -17.30 24.50 0.86
N ALA A 166 -16.94 25.74 1.22
CA ALA A 166 -17.00 26.88 0.30
C ALA A 166 -15.99 26.77 -0.87
N ALA A 167 -14.79 26.20 -0.65
CA ALA A 167 -13.80 25.95 -1.69
C ALA A 167 -14.17 24.76 -2.58
N GLU A 168 -14.82 23.74 -2.01
CA GLU A 168 -15.46 22.63 -2.74
C GLU A 168 -16.57 23.16 -3.65
N GLU A 169 -17.37 24.14 -3.20
CA GLU A 169 -18.39 24.83 -4.01
C GLU A 169 -17.78 25.77 -5.08
N ALA A 170 -16.58 26.32 -4.84
CA ALA A 170 -15.88 27.24 -5.75
C ALA A 170 -14.93 26.57 -6.77
N GLY A 171 -14.74 25.25 -6.71
CA GLY A 171 -14.12 24.50 -7.81
C GLY A 171 -12.60 24.31 -7.76
N GLU A 172 -11.96 24.28 -6.58
CA GLU A 172 -10.61 23.70 -6.44
C GLU A 172 -10.65 22.40 -5.62
N VAL A 173 -11.09 21.32 -6.26
CA VAL A 173 -11.08 19.99 -5.66
C VAL A 173 -9.66 19.42 -5.71
N VAL A 174 -9.07 19.11 -4.56
CA VAL A 174 -7.91 18.19 -4.52
C VAL A 174 -8.42 16.80 -4.86
N VAL A 175 -8.34 16.46 -6.14
CA VAL A 175 -8.67 15.14 -6.66
C VAL A 175 -7.50 14.19 -6.34
N LEU A 176 -7.65 13.31 -5.35
CA LEU A 176 -6.62 12.33 -4.96
C LEU A 176 -6.34 11.31 -6.09
N SER A 177 -7.34 11.06 -6.92
CA SER A 177 -7.24 10.24 -8.13
C SER A 177 -8.24 10.75 -9.15
N THR A 178 -7.85 10.84 -10.42
CA THR A 178 -8.77 11.17 -11.53
C THR A 178 -9.98 10.24 -11.59
N LEU A 179 -9.91 9.06 -10.97
CA LEU A 179 -11.01 8.12 -10.85
C LEU A 179 -12.10 8.52 -9.85
N GLU A 180 -11.88 9.52 -9.00
CA GLU A 180 -12.93 10.09 -8.15
C GLU A 180 -13.81 11.07 -8.93
N ASN A 181 -13.37 11.50 -10.10
CA ASN A 181 -14.12 12.44 -10.93
C ASN A 181 -15.37 11.77 -11.52
N PRO A 182 -16.44 12.56 -11.72
CA PRO A 182 -17.62 12.10 -12.43
C PRO A 182 -17.26 11.70 -13.86
N VAL A 183 -17.83 10.59 -14.32
CA VAL A 183 -17.78 10.17 -15.72
C VAL A 183 -19.01 10.76 -16.39
N GLY A 184 -18.86 11.95 -16.98
CA GLY A 184 -20.00 12.77 -17.42
C GLY A 184 -20.90 12.14 -18.51
N THR A 185 -20.42 11.10 -19.20
CA THR A 185 -21.22 10.34 -20.17
C THR A 185 -21.93 9.13 -19.57
N ALA A 186 -21.64 8.78 -18.32
CA ALA A 186 -22.19 7.60 -17.67
C ALA A 186 -23.38 7.92 -16.77
N ASP A 187 -24.29 6.96 -16.63
CA ASP A 187 -25.41 7.01 -15.70
C ASP A 187 -25.55 5.70 -14.91
N LEU A 188 -26.54 5.65 -14.01
CA LEU A 188 -26.74 4.48 -13.14
C LEU A 188 -27.03 3.19 -13.93
N SER A 189 -27.55 3.29 -15.15
CA SER A 189 -27.83 2.13 -16.01
C SER A 189 -26.57 1.49 -16.57
N ASP A 190 -25.42 2.18 -16.53
CA ASP A 190 -24.12 1.62 -16.92
C ASP A 190 -23.54 0.68 -15.86
N PHE A 191 -24.06 0.70 -14.63
CA PHE A 191 -23.71 -0.28 -13.61
C PHE A 191 -24.41 -1.61 -13.84
N SER A 192 -23.68 -2.71 -13.63
CA SER A 192 -24.23 -4.06 -13.53
C SER A 192 -25.09 -4.16 -12.27
N THR A 193 -26.35 -4.53 -12.47
CA THR A 193 -27.27 -4.72 -11.36
C THR A 193 -26.85 -5.95 -10.55
N GLU A 194 -26.36 -6.99 -11.22
CA GLU A 194 -25.87 -8.23 -10.62
C GLU A 194 -24.68 -7.97 -9.69
N ALA A 195 -23.71 -7.17 -10.14
CA ALA A 195 -22.54 -6.82 -9.34
C ALA A 195 -22.91 -5.96 -8.11
N LEU A 196 -23.83 -5.00 -8.28
CA LEU A 196 -24.33 -4.18 -7.17
C LEU A 196 -25.16 -4.98 -6.16
N GLU A 197 -25.99 -5.91 -6.64
CA GLU A 197 -26.77 -6.82 -5.81
C GLU A 197 -25.85 -7.74 -5.00
N LYS A 198 -24.79 -8.26 -5.63
CA LYS A 198 -23.75 -9.04 -4.95
C LYS A 198 -23.03 -8.21 -3.90
N TYR A 199 -22.64 -6.98 -4.21
CA TYR A 199 -22.05 -6.07 -3.23
C TYR A 199 -23.00 -5.80 -2.07
N ARG A 200 -24.27 -5.47 -2.34
CA ARG A 200 -25.28 -5.26 -1.30
C ARG A 200 -25.38 -6.47 -0.37
N SER A 201 -25.49 -7.66 -0.96
CA SER A 201 -25.68 -8.91 -0.22
C SER A 201 -24.49 -9.24 0.67
N VAL A 202 -23.27 -9.30 0.11
CA VAL A 202 -22.07 -9.68 0.86
C VAL A 202 -21.71 -8.62 1.90
N ALA A 203 -21.86 -7.33 1.53
CA ALA A 203 -21.57 -6.22 2.43
C ALA A 203 -22.70 -5.98 3.46
N LYS A 204 -23.77 -6.79 3.45
CA LYS A 204 -24.92 -6.74 4.38
C LYS A 204 -25.59 -5.35 4.42
N ILE A 205 -25.78 -4.74 3.25
CA ILE A 205 -26.46 -3.45 3.11
C ILE A 205 -27.97 -3.71 3.00
N GLY A 206 -28.76 -3.13 3.91
CA GLY A 206 -30.22 -3.32 3.92
C GLY A 206 -30.97 -2.58 2.80
N ASP A 207 -30.37 -1.52 2.27
CA ASP A 207 -30.98 -0.66 1.25
C ASP A 207 -31.01 -1.33 -0.13
N ALA A 208 -32.17 -1.35 -0.79
CA ALA A 208 -32.31 -1.89 -2.14
C ALA A 208 -31.43 -1.11 -3.14
N VAL A 209 -30.85 -1.78 -4.14
CA VAL A 209 -29.87 -1.18 -5.08
C VAL A 209 -30.42 0.05 -5.80
N LYS A 210 -31.72 0.07 -6.11
CA LYS A 210 -32.39 1.19 -6.79
C LYS A 210 -32.81 2.35 -5.87
N SER A 211 -32.69 2.19 -4.54
CA SER A 211 -33.14 3.19 -3.58
C SER A 211 -32.21 4.41 -3.54
N GLU A 212 -32.77 5.58 -3.23
CA GLU A 212 -31.98 6.80 -3.00
C GLU A 212 -30.99 6.64 -1.85
N SER A 213 -31.34 5.88 -0.81
CA SER A 213 -30.45 5.62 0.32
C SER A 213 -29.23 4.79 -0.09
N PHE A 214 -29.39 3.80 -0.97
CA PHE A 214 -28.27 3.06 -1.54
C PHE A 214 -27.38 3.94 -2.43
N GLN A 215 -27.98 4.74 -3.31
CA GLN A 215 -27.23 5.69 -4.15
C GLN A 215 -26.45 6.69 -3.30
N ARG A 216 -27.05 7.23 -2.23
CA ARG A 216 -26.37 8.12 -1.28
C ARG A 216 -25.15 7.46 -0.62
N LYS A 217 -25.21 6.16 -0.32
CA LYS A 217 -24.05 5.41 0.18
C LYS A 217 -22.94 5.31 -0.86
N LEU A 218 -23.28 5.07 -2.14
CA LEU A 218 -22.29 5.04 -3.21
C LEU A 218 -21.60 6.40 -3.39
N VAL A 219 -22.35 7.50 -3.24
CA VAL A 219 -21.79 8.86 -3.23
C VAL A 219 -20.84 9.05 -2.05
N GLN A 220 -21.24 8.64 -0.84
CA GLN A 220 -20.39 8.72 0.36
C GLN A 220 -19.10 7.88 0.23
N GLN A 221 -19.13 6.81 -0.55
CA GLN A 221 -17.98 5.93 -0.81
C GLN A 221 -17.08 6.41 -1.95
N GLY A 222 -17.43 7.52 -2.62
CA GLY A 222 -16.69 8.03 -3.78
C GLY A 222 -16.89 7.22 -5.07
N LEU A 223 -17.91 6.37 -5.12
CA LEU A 223 -18.27 5.54 -6.28
C LEU A 223 -19.21 6.28 -7.24
N MET A 224 -19.88 7.31 -6.73
CA MET A 224 -20.72 8.24 -7.48
C MET A 224 -20.46 9.67 -7.01
N LYS A 225 -20.84 10.65 -7.80
CA LYS A 225 -20.82 12.07 -7.44
C LYS A 225 -22.20 12.69 -7.65
N ALA A 226 -22.54 13.68 -6.84
CA ALA A 226 -23.74 14.47 -7.03
C ALA A 226 -23.40 15.65 -7.95
N GLU A 227 -24.07 15.75 -9.09
CA GLU A 227 -24.03 16.90 -9.99
C GLU A 227 -25.43 17.54 -10.04
N GLY A 228 -25.62 18.58 -9.22
CA GLY A 228 -26.91 19.24 -9.04
C GLY A 228 -27.97 18.29 -8.50
N LYS A 229 -29.02 18.02 -9.30
CA LYS A 229 -30.11 17.09 -8.95
C LYS A 229 -29.85 15.64 -9.38
N LYS A 230 -28.72 15.36 -10.04
CA LYS A 230 -28.40 14.04 -10.59
C LYS A 230 -27.22 13.42 -9.85
N THR A 231 -27.22 12.10 -9.77
CA THR A 231 -26.09 11.29 -9.31
C THR A 231 -25.45 10.61 -10.50
N VAL A 232 -24.16 10.84 -10.71
CA VAL A 232 -23.39 10.29 -11.83
C VAL A 232 -22.32 9.31 -11.32
N PRO A 233 -22.04 8.22 -12.04
CA PRO A 233 -20.92 7.34 -11.73
C PRO A 233 -19.59 8.10 -11.66
N ALA A 234 -18.78 7.78 -10.65
CA ALA A 234 -17.37 8.15 -10.64
C ALA A 234 -16.54 7.07 -11.34
N GLY A 235 -15.31 7.38 -11.72
CA GLY A 235 -14.36 6.41 -12.30
C GLY A 235 -14.22 5.12 -11.47
N PHE A 236 -14.09 5.22 -10.14
CA PHE A 236 -14.05 4.04 -9.26
C PHE A 236 -15.35 3.22 -9.31
N GLY A 237 -16.51 3.88 -9.38
CA GLY A 237 -17.79 3.20 -9.53
C GLY A 237 -17.88 2.44 -10.85
N MET A 238 -17.49 3.09 -11.95
CA MET A 238 -17.43 2.46 -13.27
C MET A 238 -16.46 1.27 -13.28
N LEU A 239 -15.32 1.40 -12.62
CA LEU A 239 -14.31 0.35 -12.57
C LEU A 239 -14.82 -0.88 -11.81
N LEU A 240 -15.46 -0.66 -10.67
CA LEU A 240 -15.95 -1.73 -9.79
C LEU A 240 -17.22 -2.41 -10.33
N PHE A 241 -18.16 -1.62 -10.83
CA PHE A 241 -19.53 -2.06 -11.10
C PHE A 241 -19.99 -1.82 -12.53
N GLY A 242 -19.23 -1.13 -13.38
CA GLY A 242 -19.61 -0.88 -14.77
C GLY A 242 -19.77 -2.17 -15.57
N LYS A 243 -20.77 -2.21 -16.45
CA LYS A 243 -20.97 -3.32 -17.41
C LYS A 243 -19.83 -3.39 -18.42
N LEU A 244 -19.41 -2.22 -18.91
CA LEU A 244 -18.35 -2.03 -19.90
C LEU A 244 -17.37 -0.93 -19.43
N PRO A 245 -16.60 -1.17 -18.35
CA PRO A 245 -15.68 -0.17 -17.80
C PRO A 245 -14.62 0.30 -18.81
N ARG A 246 -14.33 -0.50 -19.84
CA ARG A 246 -13.33 -0.18 -20.87
C ARG A 246 -13.74 0.95 -21.81
N ASP A 247 -15.02 1.25 -21.94
CA ASP A 247 -15.51 2.34 -22.79
C ASP A 247 -15.04 3.71 -22.27
N VAL A 248 -14.82 3.82 -20.96
CA VAL A 248 -14.38 5.04 -20.28
C VAL A 248 -12.97 4.93 -19.71
N MET A 249 -12.48 3.70 -19.49
CA MET A 249 -11.14 3.41 -18.97
C MET A 249 -10.54 2.21 -19.73
N PRO A 250 -9.87 2.43 -20.88
CA PRO A 250 -9.32 1.35 -21.72
C PRO A 250 -8.43 0.33 -20.99
N GLN A 251 -7.81 0.78 -19.90
CA GLN A 251 -6.94 0.01 -19.01
C GLN A 251 -7.68 -0.85 -17.96
N ALA A 252 -9.00 -0.80 -17.91
CA ALA A 252 -9.81 -1.60 -17.00
C ALA A 252 -9.79 -3.10 -17.38
N GLY A 253 -9.74 -3.95 -16.35
CA GLY A 253 -9.80 -5.40 -16.49
C GLY A 253 -8.46 -6.13 -16.34
N LEU A 254 -8.49 -7.42 -16.66
CA LEU A 254 -7.37 -8.35 -16.61
C LEU A 254 -7.28 -9.10 -17.93
N LEU A 255 -6.08 -9.12 -18.54
CA LEU A 255 -5.81 -9.93 -19.74
C LEU A 255 -5.25 -11.29 -19.31
N GLY A 256 -6.01 -12.36 -19.53
CA GLY A 256 -5.56 -13.74 -19.36
C GLY A 256 -4.88 -14.26 -20.62
N THR A 257 -3.69 -14.83 -20.49
CA THR A 257 -2.98 -15.53 -21.56
C THR A 257 -2.49 -16.87 -21.03
N MET A 258 -2.76 -17.94 -21.75
CA MET A 258 -2.34 -19.29 -21.37
C MET A 258 -1.54 -19.92 -22.49
N HIS A 259 -0.28 -20.24 -22.18
CA HIS A 259 0.66 -20.89 -23.08
C HIS A 259 0.68 -22.40 -22.80
N TRP A 260 0.45 -23.20 -23.83
CA TRP A 260 0.46 -24.65 -23.74
C TRP A 260 1.82 -25.25 -24.14
N PRO A 261 2.15 -26.48 -23.69
CA PRO A 261 3.40 -27.13 -24.05
C PRO A 261 3.60 -27.36 -25.55
N ASP A 262 2.52 -27.44 -26.32
CA ASP A 262 2.53 -27.61 -27.77
C ASP A 262 2.75 -26.30 -28.54
N GLY A 263 2.93 -25.19 -27.83
CA GLY A 263 3.14 -23.86 -28.40
C GLY A 263 1.85 -23.12 -28.74
N SER A 264 0.67 -23.71 -28.53
CA SER A 264 -0.60 -23.00 -28.71
C SER A 264 -0.88 -22.02 -27.56
N GLU A 265 -1.67 -20.98 -27.85
CA GLU A 265 -2.04 -19.95 -26.89
C GLU A 265 -3.54 -19.71 -26.85
N GLU A 266 -4.09 -19.52 -25.65
CA GLU A 266 -5.46 -19.07 -25.43
C GLU A 266 -5.45 -17.72 -24.71
N VAL A 267 -6.17 -16.74 -25.25
CA VAL A 267 -6.29 -15.39 -24.69
C VAL A 267 -7.73 -15.12 -24.29
N ARG A 268 -7.92 -14.51 -23.12
CA ARG A 268 -9.22 -14.10 -22.59
C ARG A 268 -9.13 -12.74 -21.91
N ASP A 269 -9.95 -11.79 -22.36
CA ASP A 269 -10.16 -10.53 -21.64
C ASP A 269 -11.22 -10.74 -20.53
N PHE A 270 -10.91 -10.25 -19.32
CA PHE A 270 -11.85 -10.13 -18.20
C PHE A 270 -12.10 -8.64 -17.96
N ASP A 271 -13.07 -8.07 -18.66
CA ASP A 271 -13.29 -6.64 -18.77
C ASP A 271 -14.69 -6.16 -18.36
N GLY A 272 -15.45 -7.01 -17.69
CA GLY A 272 -16.69 -6.62 -16.99
C GLY A 272 -16.43 -5.98 -15.61
N PRO A 273 -17.44 -5.97 -14.72
CA PRO A 273 -17.32 -5.42 -13.37
C PRO A 273 -16.10 -6.00 -12.63
N MET A 274 -15.20 -5.14 -12.16
CA MET A 274 -13.94 -5.58 -11.54
C MET A 274 -14.15 -6.52 -10.35
N VAL A 275 -15.24 -6.34 -9.59
CA VAL A 275 -15.56 -7.20 -8.44
C VAL A 275 -15.86 -8.66 -8.83
N GLU A 276 -16.10 -8.94 -10.11
CA GLU A 276 -16.32 -10.28 -10.63
C GLU A 276 -15.08 -10.90 -11.26
N VAL A 277 -14.15 -10.07 -11.76
CA VAL A 277 -12.94 -10.49 -12.47
C VAL A 277 -12.15 -11.57 -11.72
N PRO A 278 -11.86 -11.47 -10.40
CA PRO A 278 -11.15 -12.54 -9.70
C PRO A 278 -11.88 -13.89 -9.77
N GLY A 279 -13.20 -13.91 -9.59
CA GLY A 279 -13.98 -15.14 -9.63
C GLY A 279 -14.01 -15.76 -11.03
N GLN A 280 -14.20 -14.93 -12.06
CA GLN A 280 -14.21 -15.35 -13.46
C GLN A 280 -12.84 -15.90 -13.89
N ALA A 281 -11.75 -15.24 -13.49
CA ALA A 281 -10.39 -15.70 -13.79
C ALA A 281 -10.08 -17.04 -13.10
N ILE A 282 -10.44 -17.20 -11.82
CA ILE A 282 -10.28 -18.48 -11.12
C ILE A 282 -11.11 -19.59 -11.78
N GLN A 283 -12.36 -19.32 -12.17
CA GLN A 283 -13.18 -20.31 -12.86
C GLN A 283 -12.55 -20.72 -14.19
N TRP A 284 -12.06 -19.77 -14.98
CA TRP A 284 -11.34 -20.06 -16.23
C TRP A 284 -10.11 -20.95 -15.99
N LEU A 285 -9.33 -20.69 -14.94
CA LEU A 285 -8.20 -21.54 -14.58
C LEU A 285 -8.62 -22.94 -14.12
N LYS A 286 -9.75 -23.07 -13.39
CA LYS A 286 -10.30 -24.37 -12.96
C LYS A 286 -10.80 -25.20 -14.13
N ASP A 287 -11.39 -24.55 -15.14
CA ASP A 287 -11.93 -25.22 -16.33
C ASP A 287 -10.82 -25.74 -17.25
N LYS A 288 -9.67 -25.05 -17.26
CA LYS A 288 -8.61 -25.28 -18.26
C LYS A 288 -7.39 -26.00 -17.71
N LEU A 289 -6.99 -25.70 -16.47
CA LEU A 289 -5.78 -26.32 -15.92
C LEU A 289 -6.07 -27.71 -15.37
N PRO A 290 -5.24 -28.72 -15.70
CA PRO A 290 -5.29 -29.98 -14.98
C PRO A 290 -4.96 -29.70 -13.52
N ASN A 291 -5.72 -30.35 -12.63
CA ASN A 291 -5.58 -30.19 -11.18
C ASN A 291 -4.09 -30.31 -10.77
N PRO A 292 -3.46 -29.24 -10.24
CA PRO A 292 -2.01 -29.11 -10.16
C PRO A 292 -1.32 -30.08 -9.20
N ILE A 293 -2.07 -30.72 -8.29
CA ILE A 293 -1.49 -31.57 -7.23
C ILE A 293 -2.09 -32.97 -7.29
N ASN A 294 -1.26 -33.97 -7.65
CA ASN A 294 -1.66 -35.36 -7.82
C ASN A 294 -1.28 -36.24 -6.61
N ARG A 295 -2.17 -36.34 -5.60
CA ARG A 295 -2.27 -37.47 -4.64
C ARG A 295 -3.74 -37.69 -4.24
N SER A 296 -4.18 -38.95 -4.13
CA SER A 296 -5.58 -39.42 -4.07
C SER A 296 -6.44 -38.90 -2.89
N GLY A 297 -7.75 -38.67 -3.12
CA GLY A 297 -8.80 -38.57 -2.08
C GLY A 297 -9.36 -37.16 -1.79
N ALA A 298 -10.16 -37.01 -0.71
CA ALA A 298 -10.79 -35.75 -0.30
C ALA A 298 -9.79 -34.61 -0.01
N GLN A 299 -8.57 -34.96 0.42
CA GLN A 299 -7.43 -34.03 0.54
C GLN A 299 -7.07 -33.33 -0.78
N ARG A 300 -7.36 -33.91 -1.96
CA ARG A 300 -7.15 -33.28 -3.28
C ARG A 300 -7.96 -31.99 -3.45
N ARG A 301 -9.25 -32.03 -3.08
CA ARG A 301 -10.18 -30.92 -3.30
C ARG A 301 -9.75 -29.71 -2.47
N GLU A 302 -9.47 -29.94 -1.19
CA GLU A 302 -9.03 -28.90 -0.26
C GLU A 302 -7.70 -28.25 -0.70
N THR A 303 -6.74 -29.03 -1.18
CA THR A 303 -5.43 -28.51 -1.60
C THR A 303 -5.52 -27.67 -2.88
N ASN A 304 -6.31 -28.10 -3.87
CA ASN A 304 -6.52 -27.32 -5.08
C ASN A 304 -7.28 -26.02 -4.80
N ASP A 305 -8.29 -26.05 -3.92
CA ASP A 305 -9.01 -24.84 -3.53
C ASP A 305 -8.07 -23.82 -2.86
N LYS A 306 -7.18 -24.26 -1.96
CA LYS A 306 -6.13 -23.40 -1.36
C LYS A 306 -5.17 -22.80 -2.39
N PHE A 307 -4.79 -23.54 -3.44
CA PHE A 307 -3.98 -22.99 -4.53
C PHE A 307 -4.72 -21.90 -5.29
N TYR A 308 -5.99 -22.12 -5.65
CA TYR A 308 -6.77 -21.10 -6.35
C TYR A 308 -7.08 -19.89 -5.46
N GLU A 309 -7.20 -20.06 -4.14
CA GLU A 309 -7.26 -18.93 -3.21
C GLU A 309 -5.98 -18.08 -3.23
N LEU A 310 -4.80 -18.71 -3.30
CA LEU A 310 -3.53 -18.00 -3.44
C LEU A 310 -3.46 -17.21 -4.75
N VAL A 311 -3.92 -17.80 -5.86
CA VAL A 311 -4.01 -17.10 -7.15
C VAL A 311 -5.01 -15.94 -7.08
N ARG A 312 -6.16 -16.15 -6.45
CA ARG A 312 -7.21 -15.14 -6.28
C ARG A 312 -6.68 -13.94 -5.51
N GLU A 313 -5.96 -14.18 -4.42
CA GLU A 313 -5.29 -13.14 -3.63
C GLU A 313 -4.30 -12.34 -4.48
N GLY A 314 -3.49 -13.01 -5.30
CA GLY A 314 -2.59 -12.34 -6.23
C GLY A 314 -3.31 -11.43 -7.24
N ILE A 315 -4.43 -11.92 -7.81
CA ILE A 315 -5.23 -11.16 -8.79
C ILE A 315 -5.87 -9.94 -8.13
N VAL A 316 -6.46 -10.13 -6.95
CA VAL A 316 -7.06 -9.04 -6.16
C VAL A 316 -6.02 -7.98 -5.85
N ASN A 317 -4.84 -8.37 -5.34
CA ASN A 317 -3.76 -7.44 -5.03
C ASN A 317 -3.29 -6.68 -6.28
N ALA A 318 -3.16 -7.37 -7.41
CA ALA A 318 -2.77 -6.75 -8.67
C ALA A 318 -3.79 -5.71 -9.14
N LEU A 319 -5.10 -5.98 -9.06
CA LEU A 319 -6.16 -5.04 -9.45
C LEU A 319 -6.25 -3.87 -8.47
N VAL A 320 -6.32 -4.13 -7.17
CA VAL A 320 -6.51 -3.10 -6.14
C VAL A 320 -5.32 -2.14 -6.05
N HIS A 321 -4.08 -2.62 -6.22
CA HIS A 321 -2.88 -1.79 -6.08
C HIS A 321 -2.32 -1.25 -7.41
N ARG A 322 -2.99 -1.55 -8.54
CA ARG A 322 -2.59 -1.08 -9.87
C ARG A 322 -2.47 0.45 -9.93
N ASN A 323 -1.47 0.94 -10.66
CA ASN A 323 -1.44 2.36 -11.05
C ASN A 323 -2.41 2.62 -12.21
N TYR A 324 -3.58 3.21 -11.91
CA TYR A 324 -4.61 3.47 -12.90
C TYR A 324 -4.35 4.63 -13.86
N GLU A 325 -3.33 5.43 -13.60
CA GLU A 325 -2.86 6.51 -14.49
C GLU A 325 -2.14 5.96 -15.73
N VAL A 326 -1.62 4.73 -15.66
CA VAL A 326 -0.98 4.06 -16.81
C VAL A 326 -2.07 3.52 -17.74
N ALA A 327 -2.61 4.36 -18.62
CA ALA A 327 -3.71 3.98 -19.53
C ALA A 327 -3.32 2.92 -20.59
N GLY A 328 -2.03 2.83 -20.95
CA GLY A 328 -1.56 1.94 -22.02
C GLY A 328 -1.35 0.47 -21.65
N ALA A 329 -1.58 0.06 -20.39
CA ALA A 329 -1.25 -1.28 -19.92
C ALA A 329 -2.35 -1.88 -19.04
N LYS A 330 -2.75 -3.13 -19.26
CA LYS A 330 -3.67 -3.85 -18.37
C LYS A 330 -2.93 -4.64 -17.30
N CYS A 331 -3.63 -5.04 -16.24
CA CYS A 331 -3.17 -6.20 -15.49
C CYS A 331 -3.14 -7.43 -16.41
N GLN A 332 -2.19 -8.33 -16.20
CA GLN A 332 -2.07 -9.56 -16.97
C GLN A 332 -2.01 -10.78 -16.05
N LEU A 333 -2.65 -11.87 -16.47
CA LEU A 333 -2.57 -13.19 -15.88
C LEU A 333 -1.98 -14.13 -16.94
N VAL A 334 -0.68 -14.41 -16.83
CA VAL A 334 0.06 -15.24 -17.77
C VAL A 334 0.25 -16.63 -17.16
N VAL A 335 -0.25 -17.65 -17.83
CA VAL A 335 -0.24 -19.03 -17.36
C VAL A 335 0.65 -19.86 -18.27
N THR A 336 1.57 -20.60 -17.67
CA THR A 336 2.44 -21.57 -18.35
C THR A 336 2.29 -22.94 -17.69
N PRO A 337 2.88 -24.00 -18.24
CA PRO A 337 2.88 -25.32 -17.59
C PRO A 337 3.49 -25.28 -16.18
N ASP A 338 4.48 -24.40 -15.95
CA ASP A 338 5.24 -24.32 -14.72
C ASP A 338 4.74 -23.20 -13.76
N THR A 339 4.13 -22.12 -14.26
CA THR A 339 3.81 -20.93 -13.44
C THR A 339 2.47 -20.29 -13.74
N ILE A 340 1.94 -19.55 -12.76
CA ILE A 340 0.92 -18.52 -12.94
C ILE A 340 1.53 -17.19 -12.54
N THR A 341 1.66 -16.28 -13.50
CA THR A 341 2.28 -14.97 -13.31
C THR A 341 1.24 -13.88 -13.42
N ILE A 342 1.21 -12.98 -12.44
CA ILE A 342 0.27 -11.87 -12.37
C ILE A 342 1.08 -10.58 -12.48
N LYS A 343 0.83 -9.79 -13.52
CA LYS A 343 1.53 -8.54 -13.80
C LYS A 343 0.60 -7.36 -13.54
N SER A 344 1.00 -6.42 -12.69
CA SER A 344 0.25 -5.19 -12.39
C SER A 344 1.07 -3.97 -12.81
N PRO A 345 0.52 -3.05 -13.63
CA PRO A 345 1.21 -1.81 -13.99
C PRO A 345 1.53 -0.90 -12.81
N GLY A 346 2.75 -0.39 -12.77
CA GLY A 346 3.22 0.61 -11.81
C GLY A 346 4.04 0.04 -10.66
N GLU A 347 4.95 0.87 -10.15
CA GLU A 347 5.82 0.53 -9.03
C GLU A 347 5.05 0.32 -7.71
N PRO A 348 5.65 -0.40 -6.74
CA PRO A 348 5.14 -0.44 -5.37
C PRO A 348 4.84 0.97 -4.85
N VAL A 349 3.74 1.11 -4.10
CA VAL A 349 3.31 2.41 -3.58
C VAL A 349 4.32 2.93 -2.56
N PRO A 350 5.00 4.08 -2.78
CA PRO A 350 5.90 4.63 -1.78
C PRO A 350 5.19 4.83 -0.43
N PRO A 351 5.83 4.51 0.71
CA PRO A 351 7.23 4.11 0.89
C PRO A 351 7.49 2.59 0.78
N ILE A 352 6.54 1.78 0.30
CA ILE A 352 6.74 0.34 0.12
C ILE A 352 7.83 0.12 -0.94
N THR A 353 8.84 -0.64 -0.57
CA THR A 353 9.93 -1.04 -1.46
C THR A 353 9.67 -2.42 -2.06
N LEU A 354 10.24 -2.69 -3.25
CA LEU A 354 10.23 -4.03 -3.83
C LEU A 354 10.79 -5.09 -2.87
N LYS A 355 11.84 -4.72 -2.11
CA LYS A 355 12.44 -5.62 -1.12
C LYS A 355 11.44 -6.03 -0.02
N GLN A 356 10.62 -5.10 0.45
CA GLN A 356 9.58 -5.44 1.45
C GLN A 356 8.50 -6.37 0.90
N LEU A 357 8.18 -6.27 -0.40
CA LEU A 357 7.29 -7.21 -1.06
C LEU A 357 7.95 -8.60 -1.19
N GLN A 358 9.22 -8.65 -1.59
CA GLN A 358 10.01 -9.89 -1.67
C GLN A 358 10.20 -10.56 -0.30
N ASP A 359 10.35 -9.78 0.76
CA ASP A 359 10.41 -10.25 2.14
C ASP A 359 9.01 -10.59 2.71
N PHE A 360 7.94 -10.23 2.01
CA PHE A 360 6.53 -10.36 2.44
C PHE A 360 6.27 -9.67 3.80
N ASN A 361 6.89 -8.52 4.01
CA ASN A 361 6.78 -7.72 5.25
C ASN A 361 6.35 -6.27 4.99
N ALA A 362 5.88 -5.97 3.77
CA ALA A 362 5.36 -4.65 3.43
C ALA A 362 4.18 -4.26 4.34
N PRO A 363 4.09 -2.99 4.77
CA PRO A 363 2.94 -2.49 5.51
C PRO A 363 1.69 -2.48 4.63
N MET A 364 0.53 -2.45 5.28
CA MET A 364 -0.75 -2.31 4.59
C MET A 364 -0.91 -0.87 4.09
N LEU A 365 -0.66 -0.64 2.80
CA LEU A 365 -0.89 0.64 2.14
C LEU A 365 -1.42 0.38 0.72
N SER A 366 -2.55 0.99 0.39
CA SER A 366 -3.15 0.89 -0.94
C SER A 366 -3.06 2.20 -1.72
N ARG A 367 -2.70 2.09 -3.01
CA ARG A 367 -2.79 3.21 -3.96
C ARG A 367 -4.24 3.65 -4.17
N ASN A 368 -5.15 2.68 -4.13
CA ASN A 368 -6.57 2.87 -4.40
C ASN A 368 -7.38 2.43 -3.17
N PRO A 369 -7.48 3.28 -2.12
CA PRO A 369 -8.16 2.93 -0.88
C PRO A 369 -9.66 2.65 -1.07
N VAL A 370 -10.32 3.33 -2.02
CA VAL A 370 -11.74 3.07 -2.38
C VAL A 370 -11.92 1.66 -2.92
N LEU A 371 -11.04 1.22 -3.84
CA LEU A 371 -11.07 -0.14 -4.37
C LEU A 371 -10.84 -1.16 -3.26
N HIS A 372 -9.82 -0.93 -2.42
CA HIS A 372 -9.51 -1.82 -1.31
C HIS A 372 -10.70 -1.96 -0.35
N TYR A 373 -11.35 -0.86 0.02
CA TYR A 373 -12.53 -0.85 0.89
C TYR A 373 -13.67 -1.70 0.31
N VAL A 374 -14.00 -1.55 -0.97
CA VAL A 374 -15.07 -2.33 -1.61
C VAL A 374 -14.70 -3.82 -1.66
N PHE A 375 -13.47 -4.16 -2.06
CA PHE A 375 -13.01 -5.55 -2.09
C PHE A 375 -13.04 -6.21 -0.71
N ALA A 376 -12.64 -5.48 0.33
CA ALA A 376 -12.73 -5.95 1.71
C ALA A 376 -14.18 -6.19 2.16
N ARG A 377 -15.07 -5.23 1.90
CA ARG A 377 -16.51 -5.34 2.19
C ARG A 377 -17.19 -6.49 1.44
N MET A 378 -16.60 -6.94 0.34
CA MET A 378 -17.04 -8.10 -0.44
C MET A 378 -16.32 -9.40 -0.07
N GLU A 379 -15.51 -9.41 1.00
CA GLU A 379 -14.73 -10.57 1.45
C GLU A 379 -13.75 -11.09 0.37
N LEU A 380 -13.40 -10.23 -0.59
CA LEU A 380 -12.43 -10.52 -1.66
C LEU A 380 -11.00 -10.17 -1.26
N ALA A 381 -10.79 -9.25 -0.31
CA ALA A 381 -9.49 -8.86 0.22
C ALA A 381 -9.47 -8.87 1.75
N GLU A 382 -8.31 -9.09 2.35
CA GLU A 382 -8.14 -9.05 3.81
C GLU A 382 -7.82 -7.64 4.33
N GLU A 383 -8.64 -7.10 5.25
CA GLU A 383 -8.42 -5.75 5.82
C GLU A 383 -7.28 -5.66 6.85
N ARG A 384 -6.75 -6.78 7.34
CA ARG A 384 -5.80 -6.76 8.47
C ARG A 384 -4.33 -6.70 8.04
N GLY A 385 -4.05 -6.50 6.74
CA GLY A 385 -2.69 -6.54 6.20
C GLY A 385 -2.01 -7.91 6.33
N LEU A 386 -2.82 -8.96 6.53
CA LEU A 386 -2.38 -10.34 6.65
C LEU A 386 -2.20 -11.01 5.28
N GLY A 387 -2.83 -10.50 4.21
CA GLY A 387 -2.80 -11.05 2.86
C GLY A 387 -1.39 -11.42 2.40
N LEU A 388 -0.48 -10.45 2.33
CA LEU A 388 0.92 -10.67 1.94
C LEU A 388 1.65 -11.65 2.87
N LYS A 389 1.49 -11.52 4.19
CA LYS A 389 2.13 -12.45 5.15
C LYS A 389 1.63 -13.88 5.01
N SER A 390 0.34 -14.05 4.69
CA SER A 390 -0.32 -15.34 4.54
C SER A 390 0.03 -16.03 3.21
N MET A 391 0.50 -15.31 2.19
CA MET A 391 0.87 -15.92 0.90
C MET A 391 1.96 -16.99 1.07
N LYS A 392 2.93 -16.75 1.98
CA LYS A 392 3.97 -17.73 2.32
C LYS A 392 3.40 -18.99 2.93
N SER A 393 2.56 -18.85 3.97
CA SER A 393 1.97 -20.00 4.65
C SER A 393 1.04 -20.76 3.72
N ARG A 394 0.19 -20.07 2.95
CA ARG A 394 -0.74 -20.69 1.98
C ARG A 394 0.01 -21.51 0.92
N ALA A 395 1.13 -21.00 0.38
CA ALA A 395 1.95 -21.75 -0.57
C ALA A 395 2.58 -22.99 0.09
N SER A 396 3.15 -22.84 1.29
CA SER A 396 3.72 -23.95 2.05
C SER A 396 2.68 -25.01 2.46
N ASP A 397 1.45 -24.61 2.80
CA ASP A 397 0.35 -25.50 3.19
C ASP A 397 -0.07 -26.44 2.05
N VAL A 398 0.12 -26.00 0.80
CA VAL A 398 -0.12 -26.83 -0.40
C VAL A 398 1.16 -27.46 -0.96
N GLY A 399 2.27 -27.35 -0.24
CA GLY A 399 3.57 -27.92 -0.63
C GLY A 399 4.23 -27.24 -1.82
N LEU A 400 3.82 -26.01 -2.14
CA LEU A 400 4.35 -25.24 -3.27
C LEU A 400 5.46 -24.27 -2.84
N PRO A 401 6.36 -23.91 -3.76
CA PRO A 401 7.34 -22.88 -3.54
C PRO A 401 6.73 -21.53 -3.20
N TRP A 402 7.47 -20.71 -2.45
CA TRP A 402 7.04 -19.36 -2.13
C TRP A 402 6.85 -18.51 -3.38
N PRO A 403 5.83 -17.63 -3.41
CA PRO A 403 5.67 -16.70 -4.51
C PRO A 403 6.88 -15.77 -4.65
N ARG A 404 7.11 -15.26 -5.86
CA ARG A 404 8.21 -14.32 -6.13
C ARG A 404 7.67 -12.98 -6.62
N TYR A 405 8.13 -11.90 -6.01
CA TYR A 405 7.94 -10.54 -6.54
C TYR A 405 9.16 -10.09 -7.34
N ALA A 406 8.92 -9.56 -8.54
CA ALA A 406 9.94 -8.94 -9.39
C ALA A 406 9.41 -7.64 -10.00
N TRP A 407 10.34 -6.76 -10.35
CA TRP A 407 10.03 -5.57 -11.15
C TRP A 407 10.49 -5.81 -12.58
N GLU A 408 9.53 -5.85 -13.51
CA GLU A 408 9.74 -5.97 -14.95
C GLU A 408 9.08 -4.75 -15.60
N ASN A 409 9.79 -3.63 -15.69
CA ASN A 409 9.24 -2.35 -16.16
C ASN A 409 8.34 -2.53 -17.41
N PRO A 410 7.06 -2.08 -17.39
CA PRO A 410 6.41 -1.23 -16.38
C PRO A 410 5.60 -1.98 -15.31
N TYR A 411 5.84 -3.28 -15.11
CA TYR A 411 5.04 -4.18 -14.29
C TYR A 411 5.71 -4.59 -12.97
N LEU A 412 4.93 -4.54 -11.89
CA LEU A 412 5.17 -5.36 -10.72
C LEU A 412 4.64 -6.76 -11.01
N VAL A 413 5.51 -7.77 -10.89
CA VAL A 413 5.24 -9.14 -11.31
C VAL A 413 5.25 -10.06 -10.09
N LEU A 414 4.14 -10.77 -9.88
CA LEU A 414 4.01 -11.85 -8.92
C LEU A 414 4.02 -13.19 -9.66
N THR A 415 4.98 -14.05 -9.34
CA THR A 415 5.07 -15.41 -9.90
C THR A 415 4.63 -16.43 -8.85
N LEU A 416 3.65 -17.26 -9.20
CA LEU A 416 3.18 -18.42 -8.44
C LEU A 416 3.62 -19.71 -9.16
N TYR A 417 4.23 -20.62 -8.41
CA TYR A 417 4.72 -21.88 -8.96
C TYR A 417 3.65 -22.96 -8.89
N ARG A 418 3.58 -23.80 -9.93
CA ARG A 418 2.60 -24.89 -10.01
C ARG A 418 3.13 -26.23 -9.50
N SER A 419 4.45 -26.36 -9.34
CA SER A 419 5.10 -27.50 -8.70
C SER A 419 6.46 -27.10 -8.11
N LEU A 420 7.10 -28.03 -7.38
CA LEU A 420 8.46 -27.83 -6.89
C LEU A 420 9.49 -27.80 -8.03
N GLU A 421 9.31 -28.66 -9.03
CA GLU A 421 10.16 -28.73 -10.23
C GLU A 421 10.07 -27.44 -11.04
N ALA A 422 8.90 -26.81 -11.10
CA ALA A 422 8.70 -25.53 -11.76
C ALA A 422 9.57 -24.41 -11.14
N ALA A 423 9.74 -24.38 -9.82
CA ALA A 423 10.63 -23.41 -9.17
C ALA A 423 12.11 -23.67 -9.47
N ALA A 424 12.49 -24.91 -9.76
CA ALA A 424 13.85 -25.23 -10.20
C ALA A 424 14.10 -24.82 -11.66
N LYS A 425 13.12 -25.03 -12.55
CA LYS A 425 13.22 -24.64 -13.97
C LYS A 425 13.24 -23.14 -14.22
N THR A 426 12.63 -22.36 -13.32
CA THR A 426 12.49 -20.90 -13.43
C THR A 426 13.67 -20.11 -12.87
N LEU A 427 14.66 -20.80 -12.28
CA LEU A 427 16.00 -20.24 -12.15
C LEU A 427 16.47 -19.79 -13.55
N GLY A 428 17.17 -18.65 -13.63
CA GLY A 428 17.69 -18.18 -14.92
C GLY A 428 18.50 -19.28 -15.61
N LYS A 429 18.37 -19.43 -16.94
CA LYS A 429 19.05 -20.50 -17.70
C LYS A 429 20.55 -20.59 -17.38
N GLU A 430 21.19 -19.45 -17.14
CA GLU A 430 22.58 -19.33 -16.70
C GLU A 430 22.83 -19.97 -15.32
N VAL A 431 21.95 -19.70 -14.35
CA VAL A 431 22.03 -20.29 -13.00
C VAL A 431 21.76 -21.80 -13.04
N VAL A 432 20.79 -22.26 -13.85
CA VAL A 432 20.51 -23.70 -14.00
C VAL A 432 21.69 -24.44 -14.60
N ALA A 433 22.40 -23.82 -15.56
CA ALA A 433 23.60 -24.39 -16.16
C ALA A 433 24.77 -24.51 -15.18
N GLU A 434 24.82 -23.67 -14.14
CA GLU A 434 25.82 -23.75 -13.08
C GLU A 434 25.50 -24.80 -11.99
N LEU A 435 24.27 -25.32 -11.93
CA LEU A 435 23.86 -26.31 -10.93
C LEU A 435 24.03 -27.75 -11.42
N SER A 436 24.69 -28.58 -10.61
CA SER A 436 24.71 -30.03 -10.82
C SER A 436 23.32 -30.66 -10.63
N HIS A 437 23.10 -31.87 -11.16
CA HIS A 437 21.83 -32.59 -10.98
C HIS A 437 21.50 -32.85 -9.49
N GLU A 438 22.52 -33.00 -8.63
CA GLU A 438 22.31 -33.12 -7.18
C GLU A 438 21.90 -31.79 -6.53
N GLU A 439 22.44 -30.66 -7.01
CA GLU A 439 22.07 -29.33 -6.55
C GLU A 439 20.69 -28.92 -7.04
N GLN A 440 20.28 -29.31 -8.25
CA GLN A 440 18.91 -29.08 -8.72
C GLN A 440 17.89 -29.79 -7.81
N ARG A 441 18.13 -31.06 -7.44
CA ARG A 441 17.29 -31.78 -6.46
C ARG A 441 17.26 -31.08 -5.10
N GLY A 442 18.41 -30.56 -4.68
CA GLY A 442 18.51 -29.82 -3.43
C GLY A 442 17.82 -28.47 -3.43
N TRP A 443 17.83 -27.78 -4.56
CA TRP A 443 17.08 -26.56 -4.76
C TRP A 443 15.56 -26.82 -4.72
N THR A 444 15.09 -27.89 -5.36
CA THR A 444 13.68 -28.33 -5.27
C THR A 444 13.24 -28.53 -3.81
N PHE A 445 14.11 -29.08 -2.95
CA PHE A 445 13.85 -29.22 -1.51
C PHE A 445 13.81 -27.87 -0.77
N LEU A 446 14.63 -26.91 -1.16
CA LEU A 446 14.69 -25.58 -0.55
C LEU A 446 13.53 -24.66 -0.97
N ALA A 447 13.03 -24.82 -2.20
CA ALA A 447 12.06 -23.93 -2.81
C ALA A 447 10.73 -23.83 -2.03
N SER A 448 10.30 -24.89 -1.34
CA SER A 448 9.05 -24.94 -0.55
C SER A 448 9.17 -24.46 0.90
N ARG A 449 10.34 -24.00 1.35
CA ARG A 449 10.61 -23.77 2.77
C ARG A 449 11.23 -22.39 3.01
N ALA A 450 10.99 -21.84 4.20
CA ALA A 450 11.58 -20.57 4.61
C ALA A 450 13.11 -20.60 4.69
N GLY A 451 13.66 -21.79 4.92
CA GLY A 451 15.07 -22.05 5.04
C GLY A 451 15.33 -23.45 5.59
N THR A 452 16.59 -23.76 5.80
CA THR A 452 17.03 -25.05 6.33
C THR A 452 18.31 -24.90 7.14
N THR A 453 18.71 -25.98 7.80
CA THR A 453 20.05 -26.14 8.39
C THR A 453 20.86 -27.13 7.54
N GLN A 454 22.19 -27.08 7.66
CA GLN A 454 23.05 -28.07 6.99
C GLN A 454 22.65 -29.51 7.34
N SER A 455 22.34 -29.78 8.61
CA SER A 455 21.95 -31.11 9.08
C SER A 455 20.61 -31.56 8.51
N GLU A 456 19.64 -30.66 8.42
CA GLU A 456 18.32 -30.96 7.86
C GLU A 456 18.38 -31.20 6.35
N TYR A 457 19.15 -30.40 5.62
CA TYR A 457 19.39 -30.58 4.19
C TYR A 457 20.10 -31.91 3.90
N ALA A 458 21.17 -32.22 4.65
CA ALA A 458 21.91 -33.47 4.53
C ALA A 458 21.00 -34.68 4.75
N ARG A 459 20.17 -34.65 5.79
CA ARG A 459 19.24 -35.72 6.14
C ARG A 459 18.17 -35.94 5.08
N ASN A 460 17.56 -34.87 4.55
CA ASN A 460 16.48 -34.99 3.59
C ASN A 460 16.94 -35.48 2.21
N LEU A 461 18.16 -35.12 1.80
CA LEU A 461 18.69 -35.54 0.50
C LEU A 461 19.57 -36.79 0.55
N GLY A 462 19.79 -37.35 1.74
CA GLY A 462 20.68 -38.51 1.92
C GLY A 462 22.14 -38.22 1.53
N VAL A 463 22.60 -36.98 1.70
CA VAL A 463 23.96 -36.55 1.35
C VAL A 463 24.81 -36.33 2.59
N THR A 464 26.14 -36.39 2.45
CA THR A 464 27.05 -36.13 3.57
C THR A 464 26.96 -34.67 4.03
N ALA A 465 27.30 -34.41 5.31
CA ALA A 465 27.36 -33.04 5.83
C ALA A 465 28.29 -32.13 4.99
N ARG A 466 29.41 -32.67 4.49
CA ARG A 466 30.35 -31.95 3.62
C ARG A 466 29.71 -31.58 2.28
N THR A 467 28.99 -32.50 1.66
CA THR A 467 28.25 -32.27 0.40
C THR A 467 27.14 -31.23 0.61
N ALA A 468 26.36 -31.35 1.69
CA ALA A 468 25.34 -30.37 2.06
C ALA A 468 25.92 -28.97 2.24
N GLN A 469 27.05 -28.84 2.94
CA GLN A 469 27.73 -27.57 3.13
C GLN A 469 28.17 -26.96 1.79
N ARG A 470 28.69 -27.79 0.88
CA ARG A 470 29.10 -27.35 -0.46
C ARG A 470 27.91 -26.80 -1.25
N HIS A 471 26.81 -27.55 -1.32
CA HIS A 471 25.61 -27.12 -2.07
C HIS A 471 25.04 -25.83 -1.49
N LEU A 472 24.86 -25.76 -0.16
CA LEU A 472 24.32 -24.56 0.50
C LEU A 472 25.23 -23.34 0.34
N THR A 473 26.56 -23.53 0.34
CA THR A 473 27.51 -22.44 0.09
C THR A 473 27.44 -21.99 -1.37
N HIS A 474 27.28 -22.92 -2.31
CA HIS A 474 27.12 -22.61 -3.72
C HIS A 474 25.83 -21.82 -3.99
N PHE A 475 24.71 -22.23 -3.39
CA PHE A 475 23.45 -21.47 -3.47
C PHE A 475 23.57 -20.07 -2.89
N VAL A 476 24.31 -19.89 -1.79
CA VAL A 476 24.59 -18.54 -1.25
C VAL A 476 25.42 -17.71 -2.23
N LYS A 477 26.43 -18.30 -2.89
CA LYS A 477 27.25 -17.62 -3.90
C LYS A 477 26.43 -17.18 -5.11
N LEU A 478 25.47 -18.01 -5.54
CA LEU A 478 24.53 -17.72 -6.62
C LEU A 478 23.39 -16.77 -6.21
N GLY A 479 23.38 -16.28 -4.97
CA GLY A 479 22.33 -15.40 -4.44
C GLY A 479 20.98 -16.08 -4.22
N LEU A 480 20.94 -17.42 -4.27
CA LEU A 480 19.73 -18.22 -4.09
C LEU A 480 19.36 -18.44 -2.63
N LEU A 481 20.31 -18.27 -1.71
CA LEU A 481 20.09 -18.33 -0.26
C LEU A 481 20.88 -17.24 0.44
N ARG A 482 20.42 -16.85 1.64
CA ARG A 482 21.18 -16.05 2.60
C ARG A 482 21.57 -16.88 3.80
N ARG A 483 22.82 -16.74 4.25
CA ARG A 483 23.32 -17.37 5.47
C ARG A 483 23.08 -16.46 6.67
N VAL A 484 22.42 -16.97 7.71
CA VAL A 484 22.11 -16.23 8.94
C VAL A 484 22.62 -17.01 10.15
N GLY A 485 23.27 -16.31 11.08
CA GLY A 485 23.86 -16.90 12.28
C GLY A 485 25.28 -17.46 12.08
N ALA A 486 25.85 -17.99 13.15
CA ALA A 486 27.20 -18.56 13.18
C ALA A 486 27.22 -19.89 13.94
N GLY A 487 28.17 -20.77 13.59
CA GLY A 487 28.36 -22.06 14.26
C GLY A 487 27.13 -22.98 14.14
N PRO A 488 26.76 -23.73 15.20
CA PRO A 488 25.64 -24.67 15.19
C PRO A 488 24.27 -24.02 14.93
N ALA A 489 24.14 -22.70 15.13
CA ALA A 489 22.92 -21.95 14.89
C ALA A 489 22.79 -21.44 13.44
N THR A 490 23.72 -21.80 12.55
CA THR A 490 23.69 -21.35 11.15
C THR A 490 22.44 -21.87 10.44
N LYS A 491 21.64 -20.94 9.90
CA LYS A 491 20.49 -21.22 9.04
C LYS A 491 20.72 -20.63 7.65
N TYR A 492 20.23 -21.34 6.64
CA TYR A 492 20.22 -20.89 5.26
C TYR A 492 18.78 -20.57 4.91
N LEU A 493 18.47 -19.30 4.67
CA LEU A 493 17.12 -18.84 4.38
C LEU A 493 17.01 -18.48 2.90
N ASN A 494 15.80 -18.54 2.34
CA ASN A 494 15.56 -17.91 1.04
C ASN A 494 15.88 -16.39 1.13
N PRO A 495 16.29 -15.76 0.02
CA PRO A 495 16.84 -14.39 -0.02
C PRO A 495 15.96 -13.36 0.71
#